data_AF-A0A952TQV0-F1
#
_entry.id   AF-A0A952TQV0-F1
#
_cell.length_a   1.000
_cell.length_b   1.000
_cell.length_c   1.000
_cell.angle_alpha   90.00
_cell.angle_beta   90.00
_cell.angle_gamma   90.00
#
_symmetry.space_group_name_H-M   'P 1'
#
loop_
_entity.id
_entity.type
_entity.pdbx_description
1 polymer ?
#
loop_
_entity_poly.entity_id
_entity_poly.type
_entity_poly.pdbx_seq_one_letter_code
_entity_poly.pdbx_strand_id
1 'polypeptide(L)'
;MELEGYFNGRSEADFRKGVQNVRAVLPKGTRAQILAYAKLPSGNYALKVKTVNGETKGQDFWIYYDLERKSVKTFENAPSHWAERPAGRVAETQRDVPALAETPSAREIVKRTDRLQTEIRDATAPRTECSHCVGIDNVPVPEPRPERRDPVRGDRERPRPDVAATGADRATTIKPSRNMEIACYSMIQQNGKYGEWGQQMSSILREERYQSTYTRAGALGKFCPRFDSLSKDDKIKAWVWFWQSLAKEESSCRLSVRHGTTTASGAILNPREGHGLWALEKDRNIRRDRGSACDNISSFAGQARCSIDIMFKTQLRRGDTASDSRLKYWGPTYNHRNDRQIMPHMRRFTACF
;
A
#
# COMPACT_ATOMS: atom_id res chain seq x y z
N MET A 1 -2.14 -20.57 13.21
CA MET A 1 -2.36 -19.40 12.34
C MET A 1 -1.12 -19.13 11.49
N GLU A 2 -1.29 -18.46 10.34
CA GLU A 2 -0.20 -18.00 9.47
C GLU A 2 -0.37 -16.51 9.17
N LEU A 3 0.74 -15.76 9.23
CA LEU A 3 0.75 -14.32 8.99
C LEU A 3 0.69 -14.03 7.49
N GLU A 4 -0.28 -13.22 7.04
CA GLU A 4 -0.39 -12.83 5.63
C GLU A 4 0.48 -11.60 5.27
N GLY A 5 1.02 -10.93 6.29
CA GLY A 5 1.89 -9.77 6.17
C GLY A 5 2.96 -9.75 7.25
N TYR A 6 3.73 -8.66 7.32
CA TYR A 6 4.72 -8.47 8.38
C TYR A 6 4.05 -7.94 9.65
N PHE A 7 4.47 -8.47 10.79
CA PHE A 7 3.99 -8.03 12.10
C PHE A 7 5.15 -7.66 13.00
N ASN A 8 4.97 -6.60 13.79
CA ASN A 8 5.87 -6.33 14.91
C ASN A 8 5.47 -7.26 16.06
N GLY A 9 6.33 -8.23 16.37
CA GLY A 9 6.21 -9.07 17.55
C GLY A 9 6.65 -8.27 18.78
N ARG A 10 5.71 -7.97 19.68
CA ARG A 10 5.94 -7.15 20.87
C ARG A 10 6.04 -8.00 22.14
N SER A 11 6.73 -7.50 23.16
CA SER A 11 6.76 -8.12 24.48
C SER A 11 5.40 -8.00 25.20
N GLU A 12 4.66 -6.94 24.90
CA GLU A 12 3.39 -6.60 25.55
C GLU A 12 2.33 -6.18 24.52
N ALA A 13 1.06 -6.26 24.92
CA ALA A 13 -0.08 -5.89 24.08
C ALA A 13 -0.26 -4.36 23.92
N ASP A 14 0.67 -3.54 24.40
CA ASP A 14 0.63 -2.09 24.19
C ASP A 14 1.13 -1.75 22.78
N PHE A 15 0.20 -1.46 21.88
CA PHE A 15 0.46 -1.06 20.49
C PHE A 15 0.54 0.45 20.29
N ARG A 16 0.64 1.24 21.36
CA ARG A 16 0.76 2.69 21.27
C ARG A 16 1.99 3.11 20.46
N LYS A 17 1.80 4.16 19.67
CA LYS A 17 2.88 4.80 18.90
C LYS A 17 3.85 5.45 19.89
N GLY A 18 5.09 4.94 19.95
CA GLY A 18 6.16 5.44 20.83
C GLY A 18 6.62 4.47 21.92
N VAL A 19 5.86 3.39 22.18
CA VAL A 19 6.28 2.37 23.15
C VAL A 19 7.34 1.46 22.52
N GLN A 20 8.54 1.46 23.10
CA GLN A 20 9.65 0.59 22.70
C GLN A 20 9.51 -0.81 23.31
N ASN A 21 8.55 -1.59 22.80
CA ASN A 21 8.33 -2.98 23.21
C ASN A 21 8.36 -3.96 22.02
N VAL A 22 8.85 -3.54 20.86
CA VAL A 22 9.03 -4.40 19.69
C VAL A 22 10.27 -5.27 19.91
N ARG A 23 10.09 -6.59 19.98
CA ARG A 23 11.17 -7.56 20.16
C ARG A 23 11.69 -8.09 18.83
N ALA A 24 10.81 -8.29 17.86
CA ALA A 24 11.15 -8.85 16.56
C ALA A 24 10.16 -8.38 15.48
N VAL A 25 10.58 -8.47 14.21
CA VAL A 25 9.69 -8.31 13.06
C VAL A 25 9.43 -9.71 12.49
N LEU A 26 8.17 -10.14 12.55
CA LEU A 26 7.72 -11.44 12.05
C LEU A 26 7.33 -11.29 10.57
N PRO A 27 7.99 -12.00 9.65
CA PRO A 27 7.69 -11.92 8.22
C PRO A 27 6.36 -12.59 7.85
N LYS A 28 5.89 -12.30 6.63
CA LYS A 28 4.80 -13.06 6.00
C LYS A 28 5.16 -14.54 5.92
N GLY A 29 4.20 -15.42 6.18
CA GLY A 29 4.41 -16.88 6.23
C GLY A 29 4.94 -17.39 7.57
N THR A 30 5.16 -16.51 8.56
CA THR A 30 5.35 -16.96 9.95
C THR A 30 4.10 -17.70 10.41
N ARG A 31 4.31 -18.93 10.88
CA ARG A 31 3.31 -19.80 11.47
C ARG A 31 3.42 -19.69 12.98
N ALA A 32 2.30 -19.62 13.66
CA ALA A 32 2.26 -19.51 15.10
C ALA A 32 1.00 -20.12 15.70
N GLN A 33 1.09 -20.50 16.97
CA GLN A 33 -0.03 -20.89 17.81
C GLN A 33 -0.57 -19.66 18.53
N ILE A 34 -1.89 -19.44 18.53
CA ILE A 34 -2.51 -18.38 19.31
C ILE A 34 -2.63 -18.90 20.75
N LEU A 35 -2.06 -18.15 21.70
CA LEU A 35 -2.07 -18.45 23.12
C LEU A 35 -3.15 -17.68 23.87
N ALA A 36 -3.36 -16.41 23.50
CA ALA A 36 -4.34 -15.53 24.14
C ALA A 36 -4.72 -14.40 23.19
N TYR A 37 -5.75 -13.63 23.55
CA TYR A 37 -6.10 -12.38 22.90
C TYR A 37 -6.48 -11.31 23.92
N ALA A 38 -6.37 -10.04 23.53
CA ALA A 38 -6.84 -8.90 24.31
C ALA A 38 -7.57 -7.92 23.40
N LYS A 39 -8.72 -7.40 23.84
CA LYS A 39 -9.46 -6.38 23.11
C LYS A 39 -8.81 -5.02 23.37
N LEU A 40 -8.53 -4.28 22.30
CA LEU A 40 -7.92 -2.97 22.37
C LEU A 40 -9.00 -1.87 22.41
N PRO A 41 -8.69 -0.69 22.98
CA PRO A 41 -9.62 0.45 22.97
C PRO A 41 -10.05 0.90 21.56
N SER A 42 -9.25 0.56 20.53
CA SER A 42 -9.57 0.82 19.13
C SER A 42 -10.64 -0.11 18.54
N GLY A 43 -11.18 -1.04 19.33
CA GLY A 43 -12.12 -2.08 18.86
C GLY A 43 -11.45 -3.28 18.19
N ASN A 44 -10.17 -3.17 17.86
CA ASN A 44 -9.35 -4.25 17.30
C ASN A 44 -8.76 -5.16 18.40
N TYR A 45 -8.02 -6.19 17.99
CA TYR A 45 -7.50 -7.18 18.93
C TYR A 45 -5.97 -7.24 18.92
N ALA A 46 -5.43 -7.65 20.05
CA ALA A 46 -4.07 -8.13 20.19
C ALA A 46 -4.11 -9.65 20.29
N LEU A 47 -3.24 -10.35 19.57
CA LEU A 47 -3.06 -11.79 19.69
C LEU A 47 -1.71 -12.08 20.34
N LYS A 48 -1.70 -12.85 21.43
CA LYS A 48 -0.48 -13.45 21.97
C LYS A 48 -0.22 -14.73 21.22
N VAL A 49 0.95 -14.86 20.61
CA VAL A 49 1.25 -15.91 19.66
C VAL A 49 2.62 -16.51 19.94
N LYS A 50 2.73 -17.84 19.83
CA LYS A 50 3.99 -18.58 19.92
C LYS A 50 4.39 -19.04 18.54
N THR A 51 5.52 -18.56 18.04
CA THR A 51 5.95 -18.89 16.67
C THR A 51 6.44 -20.34 16.59
N VAL A 52 6.13 -21.03 15.48
CA VAL A 52 6.46 -22.45 15.30
C VAL A 52 7.46 -22.69 14.17
N ASN A 53 7.79 -21.67 13.38
CA ASN A 53 8.79 -21.70 12.32
C ASN A 53 9.63 -20.40 12.28
N GLY A 54 10.71 -20.42 11.48
CA GLY A 54 11.61 -19.28 11.30
C GLY A 54 12.59 -19.06 12.45
N GLU A 55 13.35 -17.97 12.36
CA GLU A 55 14.40 -17.59 13.32
C GLU A 55 13.89 -17.35 14.74
N THR A 56 12.61 -17.00 14.88
CA THR A 56 11.99 -16.72 16.18
C THR A 56 11.31 -17.95 16.80
N LYS A 57 11.41 -19.13 16.19
CA LYS A 57 10.69 -20.35 16.59
C LYS A 57 10.77 -20.60 18.11
N GLY A 58 9.61 -20.88 18.70
CA GLY A 58 9.46 -21.15 20.13
C GLY A 58 9.26 -19.90 20.99
N GLN A 59 9.43 -18.69 20.43
CA GLN A 59 9.25 -17.44 21.16
C GLN A 59 7.81 -16.93 21.10
N ASP A 60 7.43 -16.23 22.17
CA ASP A 60 6.13 -15.62 22.38
C ASP A 60 6.14 -14.12 22.04
N PHE A 61 5.12 -13.66 21.33
CA PHE A 61 4.92 -12.26 20.96
C PHE A 61 3.47 -11.82 21.05
N TRP A 62 3.25 -10.54 21.26
CA TRP A 62 1.98 -9.89 20.97
C TRP A 62 2.01 -9.28 19.58
N ILE A 63 0.96 -9.53 18.79
CA ILE A 63 0.76 -8.92 17.47
C ILE A 63 -0.61 -8.23 17.39
N TYR A 64 -0.69 -7.17 16.60
CA TYR A 64 -1.94 -6.46 16.35
C TYR A 64 -2.76 -7.21 15.30
N TYR A 65 -4.05 -7.39 15.54
CA TYR A 65 -4.98 -8.04 14.62
C TYR A 65 -6.13 -7.10 14.26
N ASP A 66 -6.23 -6.81 12.97
CA ASP A 66 -7.23 -5.95 12.36
C ASP A 66 -8.36 -6.80 11.77
N LEU A 67 -9.58 -6.61 12.26
CA LEU A 67 -10.75 -7.38 11.87
C LEU A 67 -11.18 -7.13 10.43
N GLU A 68 -10.99 -5.92 9.91
CA GLU A 68 -11.43 -5.54 8.56
C GLU A 68 -10.48 -6.07 7.49
N ARG A 69 -9.20 -6.20 7.83
CA ARG A 69 -8.13 -6.50 6.87
C ARG A 69 -7.76 -7.98 6.79
N LYS A 70 -8.37 -8.84 7.63
CA LYS A 70 -8.12 -10.29 7.73
C LYS A 70 -6.64 -10.66 7.63
N SER A 71 -5.76 -9.91 8.29
CA SER A 71 -4.30 -9.96 8.07
C SER A 71 -3.61 -11.25 8.57
N VAL A 72 -4.39 -12.21 9.06
CA VAL A 72 -3.93 -13.48 9.63
C VAL A 72 -4.89 -14.57 9.17
N LYS A 73 -4.34 -15.67 8.63
CA LYS A 73 -5.11 -16.90 8.38
C LYS A 73 -5.14 -17.75 9.65
N THR A 74 -6.33 -17.97 10.20
CA THR A 74 -6.54 -18.86 11.33
C THR A 74 -6.89 -20.26 10.84
N PHE A 75 -6.38 -21.28 11.52
CA PHE A 75 -6.66 -22.68 11.25
C PHE A 75 -6.97 -23.35 12.59
N GLU A 76 -8.03 -24.14 12.66
CA GLU A 76 -8.37 -24.90 13.88
C GLU A 76 -7.30 -25.95 14.19
N ASN A 77 -6.84 -26.65 13.15
CA ASN A 77 -5.75 -27.61 13.20
C ASN A 77 -4.64 -27.17 12.25
N ALA A 78 -3.38 -27.44 12.62
CA ALA A 78 -2.26 -27.16 11.73
C ALA A 78 -2.44 -27.94 10.41
N PRO A 79 -2.40 -27.29 9.24
CA PRO A 79 -2.46 -27.97 7.96
C PRO A 79 -1.41 -29.08 7.85
N SER A 80 -1.76 -30.21 7.25
CA SER A 80 -0.87 -31.38 7.12
C SER A 80 0.46 -31.07 6.42
N HIS A 81 0.47 -30.10 5.50
CA HIS A 81 1.67 -29.62 4.81
C HIS A 81 2.61 -28.78 5.70
N TRP A 82 2.22 -28.45 6.95
CA TRP A 82 3.09 -27.76 7.91
C TRP A 82 3.98 -28.70 8.72
N ALA A 83 3.76 -30.02 8.62
CA ALA A 83 4.65 -31.01 9.18
C ALA A 83 5.95 -31.06 8.36
N GLU A 84 6.88 -30.14 8.61
CA GLU A 84 8.24 -30.25 8.07
C GLU A 84 9.06 -31.26 8.88
N ARG A 85 9.79 -32.09 8.12
CA ARG A 85 10.65 -33.21 8.52
C ARG A 85 11.60 -32.83 9.68
N PRO A 86 11.97 -33.78 10.55
CA PRO A 86 12.75 -33.49 11.75
C PRO A 86 14.15 -32.99 11.37
N ALA A 87 14.43 -31.72 11.66
CA ALA A 87 15.80 -31.26 11.87
C ALA A 87 16.28 -31.81 13.21
N GLY A 88 17.51 -32.34 13.20
CA GLY A 88 18.08 -33.23 14.20
C GLY A 88 18.02 -32.77 15.66
N ARG A 89 18.11 -33.79 16.52
CA ARG A 89 18.24 -33.71 17.99
C ARG A 89 19.17 -32.59 18.43
N VAL A 90 18.66 -31.70 19.28
CA VAL A 90 19.42 -31.20 20.42
C VAL A 90 18.47 -31.30 21.62
N ALA A 91 18.84 -32.14 22.57
CA ALA A 91 18.17 -32.24 23.86
C ALA A 91 18.54 -31.00 24.66
N GLU A 92 17.54 -30.27 25.15
CA GLU A 92 17.75 -29.37 26.29
C GLU A 92 16.51 -29.38 27.18
N THR A 93 16.76 -29.77 28.41
CA THR A 93 15.84 -30.07 29.51
C THR A 93 14.90 -28.90 29.82
N GLN A 94 13.59 -29.16 29.73
CA GLN A 94 12.55 -28.31 30.31
C GLN A 94 12.62 -28.38 31.84
N ARG A 95 12.77 -27.23 32.49
CA ARG A 95 12.39 -27.04 33.90
C ARG A 95 10.92 -26.62 33.95
N ASP A 96 10.17 -27.32 34.79
CA ASP A 96 8.80 -27.03 35.17
C ASP A 96 8.67 -25.66 35.85
N VAL A 97 7.65 -24.90 35.44
CA VAL A 97 7.09 -23.79 36.21
C VAL A 97 5.58 -24.02 36.29
N PRO A 98 4.98 -23.98 37.49
CA PRO A 98 3.65 -24.49 37.75
C PRO A 98 2.53 -23.58 37.24
N ALA A 99 1.38 -24.21 37.04
CA ALA A 99 0.15 -23.67 36.50
C ALA A 99 -0.37 -22.45 37.27
N LEU A 100 -0.78 -21.42 36.53
CA LEU A 100 -1.65 -20.36 37.01
C LEU A 100 -2.81 -20.18 36.02
N ALA A 101 -4.00 -20.44 36.55
CA ALA A 101 -5.35 -20.14 36.06
C ALA A 101 -5.77 -20.79 34.73
N GLU A 102 -6.82 -21.62 34.84
CA GLU A 102 -7.51 -22.32 33.77
C GLU A 102 -7.89 -21.39 32.62
N THR A 103 -7.11 -21.44 31.55
CA THR A 103 -7.49 -20.90 30.24
C THR A 103 -8.63 -21.77 29.70
N PRO A 104 -9.75 -21.20 29.21
CA PRO A 104 -10.77 -21.98 28.51
C PRO A 104 -10.10 -22.75 27.37
N SER A 105 -10.38 -24.04 27.27
CA SER A 105 -9.71 -24.93 26.32
C SER A 105 -9.74 -24.34 24.91
N ALA A 106 -8.74 -24.62 24.06
CA ALA A 106 -8.68 -24.12 22.69
C ALA A 106 -10.00 -24.31 21.89
N ARG A 107 -10.81 -25.31 22.27
CA ARG A 107 -12.19 -25.54 21.80
C ARG A 107 -13.14 -24.38 22.07
N GLU A 108 -13.09 -23.74 23.24
CA GLU A 108 -13.94 -22.58 23.57
C GLU A 108 -13.47 -21.30 22.88
N ILE A 109 -12.16 -21.16 22.64
CA ILE A 109 -11.59 -19.99 21.95
C ILE A 109 -11.93 -20.03 20.46
N VAL A 110 -11.84 -21.20 19.81
CA VAL A 110 -12.26 -21.41 18.42
C VAL A 110 -13.78 -21.25 18.28
N LYS A 111 -14.59 -21.91 19.13
CA LYS A 111 -16.05 -21.76 19.12
C LYS A 111 -16.51 -20.32 19.35
N ARG A 112 -15.86 -19.55 20.22
CA ARG A 112 -16.17 -18.12 20.42
C ARG A 112 -15.77 -17.28 19.21
N THR A 113 -14.71 -17.64 18.49
CA THR A 113 -14.28 -16.93 17.27
C THR A 113 -15.22 -17.20 16.10
N ASP A 114 -15.72 -18.43 15.94
CA ASP A 114 -16.72 -18.77 14.93
C ASP A 114 -18.10 -18.20 15.24
N ARG A 115 -18.48 -18.14 16.53
CA ARG A 115 -19.71 -17.48 16.97
C ARG A 115 -19.66 -15.97 16.69
N LEU A 116 -18.52 -15.33 16.90
CA LEU A 116 -18.25 -13.94 16.49
C LEU A 116 -18.35 -13.76 14.97
N GLN A 117 -17.80 -14.68 14.17
CA GLN A 117 -17.93 -14.61 12.70
C GLN A 117 -19.37 -14.80 12.22
N THR A 118 -20.19 -15.58 12.95
CA THR A 118 -21.60 -15.82 12.62
C THR A 118 -22.48 -14.63 12.98
N GLU A 119 -22.30 -14.03 14.17
CA GLU A 119 -23.01 -12.80 14.58
C GLU A 119 -22.66 -11.60 13.67
N ILE A 120 -21.44 -11.56 13.13
CA ILE A 120 -21.01 -10.57 12.13
C ILE A 120 -21.72 -10.74 10.78
N ARG A 121 -22.08 -11.97 10.40
CA ARG A 121 -22.79 -12.27 9.14
C ARG A 121 -24.26 -11.86 9.19
N ASP A 122 -24.92 -12.10 10.32
CA ASP A 122 -26.34 -11.77 10.49
C ASP A 122 -26.56 -10.27 10.71
N ALA A 123 -25.59 -9.55 11.29
CA ALA A 123 -25.60 -8.09 11.39
C ALA A 123 -25.33 -7.37 10.05
N THR A 124 -24.87 -8.08 9.02
CA THR A 124 -24.54 -7.53 7.69
C THR A 124 -25.45 -8.05 6.56
N ALA A 125 -26.49 -8.83 6.89
CA ALA A 125 -27.51 -9.22 5.93
C ALA A 125 -28.34 -8.00 5.47
N PRO A 126 -28.55 -7.77 4.16
CA PRO A 126 -29.38 -6.68 3.68
C PRO A 126 -30.82 -6.89 4.15
N ARG A 127 -31.35 -5.93 4.91
CA ARG A 127 -32.80 -5.80 5.15
C ARG A 127 -33.49 -5.59 3.80
N THR A 128 -34.12 -6.63 3.27
CA THR A 128 -35.18 -6.49 2.28
C THR A 128 -36.36 -5.79 2.93
N GLU A 129 -36.57 -4.52 2.58
CA GLU A 129 -37.90 -3.90 2.52
C GLU A 129 -37.80 -2.57 1.75
N CYS A 130 -38.09 -2.65 0.45
CA CYS A 130 -38.71 -1.56 -0.27
C CYS A 130 -39.79 -2.19 -1.15
N SER A 131 -40.99 -2.34 -0.60
CA SER A 131 -42.20 -2.42 -1.41
C SER A 131 -42.44 -1.04 -2.01
N HIS A 132 -42.64 -0.96 -3.31
CA HIS A 132 -42.78 0.26 -4.15
C HIS A 132 -41.49 0.81 -4.78
N CYS A 133 -41.02 0.10 -5.82
CA CYS A 133 -40.51 0.76 -7.03
C CYS A 133 -41.29 0.17 -8.22
N VAL A 134 -42.36 0.87 -8.61
CA VAL A 134 -43.14 0.60 -9.82
C VAL A 134 -42.40 1.17 -11.01
N GLY A 135 -42.15 0.33 -12.03
CA GLY A 135 -41.99 0.63 -13.46
C GLY A 135 -40.90 1.62 -13.89
N ILE A 136 -40.11 1.31 -14.92
CA ILE A 136 -40.29 1.78 -16.31
C ILE A 136 -39.22 1.06 -17.18
N ASP A 137 -39.72 0.19 -18.04
CA ASP A 137 -39.33 -0.16 -19.42
C ASP A 137 -37.87 -0.34 -19.88
N ASN A 138 -37.54 -1.60 -20.14
CA ASN A 138 -37.23 -2.19 -21.46
C ASN A 138 -36.52 -1.30 -22.51
N VAL A 139 -35.24 -1.59 -22.77
CA VAL A 139 -34.63 -1.47 -24.10
C VAL A 139 -33.78 -2.73 -24.38
N PRO A 140 -33.97 -3.46 -25.51
CA PRO A 140 -33.26 -4.71 -25.78
C PRO A 140 -31.83 -4.46 -26.28
N VAL A 141 -30.87 -5.21 -25.75
CA VAL A 141 -29.49 -5.32 -26.26
C VAL A 141 -29.48 -6.35 -27.40
N PRO A 142 -28.93 -6.05 -28.60
CA PRO A 142 -28.71 -7.07 -29.61
C PRO A 142 -27.43 -7.87 -29.35
N GLU A 143 -27.53 -9.20 -29.38
CA GLU A 143 -26.41 -10.14 -29.37
C GLU A 143 -25.56 -10.04 -30.65
N PRO A 144 -24.23 -10.21 -30.59
CA PRO A 144 -23.43 -10.60 -31.74
C PRO A 144 -23.18 -12.12 -31.78
N ARG A 145 -23.61 -12.75 -32.88
CA ARG A 145 -23.31 -14.14 -33.29
C ARG A 145 -22.04 -14.21 -34.17
N PRO A 146 -21.49 -15.41 -34.51
CA PRO A 146 -20.08 -15.72 -34.35
C PRO A 146 -19.27 -15.84 -35.66
N GLU A 147 -17.97 -16.03 -35.43
CA GLU A 147 -16.83 -16.42 -36.30
C GLU A 147 -17.08 -16.89 -37.75
N ARG A 148 -16.19 -16.45 -38.65
CA ARG A 148 -15.76 -17.22 -39.84
C ARG A 148 -14.23 -17.23 -39.95
N ARG A 149 -13.69 -18.42 -40.17
CA ARG A 149 -12.29 -18.72 -40.52
C ARG A 149 -12.07 -18.71 -42.04
N ASP A 150 -10.94 -18.10 -42.44
CA ASP A 150 -9.91 -18.46 -43.45
C ASP A 150 -10.32 -18.75 -44.93
N PRO A 151 -9.41 -18.72 -45.97
CA PRO A 151 -7.94 -18.81 -45.92
C PRO A 151 -7.06 -18.03 -46.98
N VAL A 152 -5.77 -17.85 -46.62
CA VAL A 152 -4.52 -18.10 -47.42
C VAL A 152 -4.01 -17.18 -48.57
N ARG A 153 -2.66 -17.11 -48.61
CA ARG A 153 -1.66 -16.64 -49.61
C ARG A 153 -1.30 -15.15 -49.53
N GLY A 154 -0.06 -14.72 -49.28
CA GLY A 154 1.24 -15.38 -49.25
C GLY A 154 2.17 -14.61 -50.16
N ASP A 155 3.22 -13.97 -49.63
CA ASP A 155 4.48 -13.85 -50.36
C ASP A 155 5.67 -13.60 -49.43
N ARG A 156 6.76 -14.24 -49.84
CA ARG A 156 8.04 -14.39 -49.17
C ARG A 156 8.86 -13.11 -49.31
N GLU A 157 9.51 -12.70 -48.22
CA GLU A 157 10.88 -12.22 -48.31
C GLU A 157 11.66 -12.52 -47.02
N ARG A 158 12.81 -13.17 -47.21
CA ARG A 158 13.93 -13.40 -46.29
C ARG A 158 15.19 -13.12 -47.15
N PRO A 159 16.41 -12.93 -46.60
CA PRO A 159 16.83 -12.95 -45.18
C PRO A 159 17.81 -11.80 -44.79
N ARG A 160 18.09 -11.64 -43.49
CA ARG A 160 19.43 -11.89 -42.88
C ARG A 160 19.49 -11.54 -41.38
N PRO A 161 20.45 -12.13 -40.63
CA PRO A 161 20.39 -12.39 -39.19
C PRO A 161 21.07 -11.29 -38.35
N ASP A 162 21.13 -11.54 -37.03
CA ASP A 162 21.86 -10.80 -35.98
C ASP A 162 21.05 -9.61 -35.40
N VAL A 163 20.71 -9.51 -34.12
CA VAL A 163 21.38 -9.94 -32.89
C VAL A 163 20.30 -10.21 -31.83
N ALA A 164 20.31 -11.42 -31.27
CA ALA A 164 19.79 -11.62 -29.92
C ALA A 164 20.82 -11.06 -28.92
N ALA A 165 20.34 -10.31 -27.92
CA ALA A 165 20.76 -10.36 -26.51
C ALA A 165 20.84 -8.98 -25.83
N THR A 166 20.19 -8.94 -24.67
CA THR A 166 20.49 -8.09 -23.51
C THR A 166 20.25 -6.58 -23.63
N GLY A 167 18.97 -6.21 -23.74
CA GLY A 167 18.47 -5.11 -22.91
C GLY A 167 18.46 -5.57 -21.46
N ALA A 168 19.63 -5.67 -20.82
CA ALA A 168 19.69 -5.86 -19.38
C ALA A 168 18.92 -4.70 -18.76
N ASP A 169 17.82 -5.03 -18.08
CA ASP A 169 17.22 -4.22 -17.02
C ASP A 169 18.38 -3.68 -16.19
N ARG A 170 18.82 -2.45 -16.46
CA ARG A 170 19.57 -1.67 -15.49
C ARG A 170 18.52 -1.35 -14.45
N ALA A 171 18.30 -2.31 -13.56
CA ALA A 171 17.34 -2.21 -12.48
C ALA A 171 17.55 -0.83 -11.87
N THR A 172 16.53 0.00 -11.94
CA THR A 172 16.55 1.30 -11.30
C THR A 172 16.66 1.02 -9.81
N THR A 173 17.89 0.95 -9.30
CA THR A 173 18.16 0.35 -7.99
C THR A 173 17.65 1.31 -6.92
N ILE A 174 16.54 0.95 -6.30
CA ILE A 174 16.10 1.64 -5.09
C ILE A 174 16.86 1.05 -3.90
N LYS A 175 17.59 1.89 -3.17
CA LYS A 175 18.26 1.44 -1.95
C LYS A 175 17.21 0.99 -0.91
N PRO A 176 17.32 -0.22 -0.33
CA PRO A 176 16.39 -0.71 0.68
C PRO A 176 16.21 0.26 1.87
N SER A 177 15.04 0.23 2.49
CA SER A 177 14.67 1.13 3.59
C SER A 177 13.94 0.42 4.71
N ARG A 178 14.38 0.63 5.96
CA ARG A 178 13.60 0.33 7.17
C ARG A 178 12.52 1.39 7.46
N ASN A 179 12.55 2.53 6.77
CA ASN A 179 11.74 3.73 7.05
C ASN A 179 10.62 3.98 6.01
N MET A 180 10.42 3.07 5.04
CA MET A 180 9.31 3.14 4.08
C MET A 180 8.23 2.14 4.52
N GLU A 181 7.02 2.61 4.83
CA GLU A 181 5.91 1.74 5.24
C GLU A 181 5.56 0.76 4.12
N ILE A 182 5.13 -0.44 4.54
CA ILE A 182 4.79 -1.53 3.62
C ILE A 182 3.71 -1.10 2.62
N ALA A 183 2.75 -0.29 3.05
CA ALA A 183 1.69 0.25 2.20
C ALA A 183 2.21 1.05 1.00
N CYS A 184 3.39 1.65 1.11
CA CYS A 184 4.01 2.41 0.02
C CYS A 184 4.49 1.51 -1.12
N TYR A 185 4.81 0.24 -0.86
CA TYR A 185 5.30 -0.69 -1.89
C TYR A 185 4.24 -1.09 -2.92
N SER A 186 2.98 -0.69 -2.72
CA SER A 186 1.95 -0.75 -3.77
C SER A 186 2.28 0.16 -4.96
N MET A 187 3.07 1.23 -4.77
CA MET A 187 3.53 2.09 -5.86
C MET A 187 4.81 1.53 -6.51
N ILE A 188 5.94 1.55 -5.81
CA ILE A 188 7.20 0.95 -6.25
C ILE A 188 7.69 0.01 -5.16
N GLN A 189 7.90 -1.24 -5.55
CA GLN A 189 8.41 -2.32 -4.72
C GLN A 189 9.91 -2.16 -4.45
N GLN A 190 10.42 -2.89 -3.47
CA GLN A 190 11.85 -2.85 -3.10
C GLN A 190 12.80 -3.24 -4.25
N ASN A 191 12.34 -4.09 -5.16
CA ASN A 191 13.09 -4.50 -6.35
C ASN A 191 13.04 -3.46 -7.50
N GLY A 192 12.42 -2.30 -7.29
CA GLY A 192 12.27 -1.24 -8.29
C GLY A 192 11.19 -1.48 -9.35
N LYS A 193 10.41 -2.56 -9.24
CA LYS A 193 9.23 -2.80 -10.08
C LYS A 193 8.03 -2.02 -9.56
N TYR A 194 7.11 -1.68 -10.47
CA TYR A 194 5.83 -1.12 -10.08
C TYR A 194 4.98 -2.16 -9.34
N GLY A 195 4.38 -1.76 -8.22
CA GLY A 195 3.19 -2.43 -7.70
C GLY A 195 1.93 -2.00 -8.45
N GLU A 196 0.77 -2.48 -8.02
CA GLU A 196 -0.52 -2.19 -8.66
C GLU A 196 -0.79 -0.68 -8.81
N TRP A 197 -0.58 0.08 -7.74
CA TRP A 197 -0.75 1.54 -7.74
C TRP A 197 0.30 2.24 -8.60
N GLY A 198 1.52 1.69 -8.68
CA GLY A 198 2.57 2.23 -9.54
C GLY A 198 2.23 2.06 -11.02
N GLN A 199 1.65 0.92 -11.39
CA GLN A 199 1.18 0.68 -12.75
C GLN A 199 0.07 1.67 -13.11
N GLN A 200 -0.94 1.83 -12.25
CA GLN A 200 -2.02 2.80 -12.46
C GLN A 200 -1.50 4.24 -12.59
N MET A 201 -0.59 4.65 -11.70
CA MET A 201 0.00 5.98 -11.75
C MET A 201 0.86 6.20 -13.00
N SER A 202 1.66 5.19 -13.38
CA SER A 202 2.47 5.26 -14.59
C SER A 202 1.61 5.37 -15.85
N SER A 203 0.45 4.70 -15.87
CA SER A 203 -0.53 4.82 -16.95
C SER A 203 -1.09 6.24 -17.03
N ILE A 204 -1.48 6.84 -15.89
CA ILE A 204 -1.94 8.23 -15.86
C ILE A 204 -0.85 9.19 -16.37
N LEU A 205 0.38 9.07 -15.87
CA LEU A 205 1.48 9.95 -16.28
C LEU A 205 1.86 9.81 -17.77
N ARG A 206 1.51 8.70 -18.41
CA ARG A 206 1.74 8.45 -19.84
C ARG A 206 0.60 8.93 -20.74
N GLU A 207 -0.51 9.41 -20.17
CA GLU A 207 -1.57 10.04 -20.96
C GLU A 207 -1.02 11.24 -21.72
N GLU A 208 -1.49 11.43 -22.96
CA GLU A 208 -1.03 12.48 -23.87
C GLU A 208 -1.01 13.87 -23.22
N ARG A 209 -2.04 14.18 -22.43
CA ARG A 209 -2.18 15.45 -21.70
C ARG A 209 -1.08 15.72 -20.67
N TYR A 210 -0.40 14.71 -20.14
CA TYR A 210 0.58 14.85 -19.06
C TYR A 210 2.00 14.52 -19.51
N GLN A 211 2.18 13.50 -20.36
CA GLN A 211 3.46 12.86 -20.60
C GLN A 211 4.55 13.85 -21.02
N SER A 212 4.27 14.73 -21.99
CA SER A 212 5.23 15.71 -22.50
C SER A 212 5.73 16.67 -21.41
N THR A 213 4.84 17.07 -20.51
CA THR A 213 5.12 18.04 -19.44
C THR A 213 5.86 17.39 -18.28
N TYR A 214 5.47 16.16 -17.91
CA TYR A 214 6.15 15.40 -16.85
C TYR A 214 7.53 14.89 -17.28
N THR A 215 7.77 14.64 -18.57
CA THR A 215 9.07 14.15 -19.06
C THR A 215 9.98 15.26 -19.61
N ARG A 216 9.53 16.51 -19.59
CA ARG A 216 10.30 17.70 -19.98
C ARG A 216 11.61 17.80 -19.19
N ALA A 217 12.61 18.43 -19.79
CA ALA A 217 13.88 18.71 -19.13
C ALA A 217 13.68 19.38 -17.75
N GLY A 218 14.36 18.85 -16.74
CA GLY A 218 14.35 19.36 -15.37
C GLY A 218 13.03 19.27 -14.61
N ALA A 219 12.00 18.55 -15.08
CA ALA A 219 10.66 18.61 -14.49
C ALA A 219 10.60 18.28 -12.98
N LEU A 220 11.43 17.35 -12.49
CA LEU A 220 11.56 17.04 -11.06
C LEU A 220 12.48 17.99 -10.28
N GLY A 221 13.28 18.81 -10.98
CA GLY A 221 14.22 19.76 -10.38
C GLY A 221 15.18 19.11 -9.39
N LYS A 222 15.33 19.71 -8.21
CA LYS A 222 16.24 19.27 -7.14
C LYS A 222 15.94 17.85 -6.62
N PHE A 223 14.73 17.35 -6.82
CA PHE A 223 14.37 15.99 -6.43
C PHE A 223 15.03 14.93 -7.33
N CYS A 224 15.50 15.32 -8.52
CA CYS A 224 16.24 14.45 -9.42
C CYS A 224 17.27 15.24 -10.25
N PRO A 225 18.47 15.52 -9.71
CA PRO A 225 19.51 16.26 -10.43
C PRO A 225 19.90 15.66 -11.78
N ARG A 226 19.82 14.32 -11.90
CA ARG A 226 20.15 13.58 -13.13
C ARG A 226 18.94 13.34 -14.05
N PHE A 227 17.82 14.02 -13.85
CA PHE A 227 16.56 13.76 -14.55
C PHE A 227 16.70 13.74 -16.07
N ASP A 228 17.52 14.62 -16.63
CA ASP A 228 17.65 14.75 -18.09
C ASP A 228 18.45 13.62 -18.73
N SER A 229 19.27 12.92 -17.93
CA SER A 229 19.99 11.72 -18.38
C SER A 229 19.12 10.45 -18.37
N LEU A 230 17.91 10.52 -17.82
CA LEU A 230 17.01 9.38 -17.72
C LEU A 230 16.27 9.12 -19.03
N SER A 231 16.04 7.83 -19.32
CA SER A 231 15.10 7.41 -20.35
C SER A 231 13.70 7.94 -20.06
N LYS A 232 12.82 8.04 -21.07
CA LYS A 232 11.43 8.46 -20.85
C LYS A 232 10.73 7.59 -19.79
N ASP A 233 11.00 6.30 -19.78
CA ASP A 233 10.42 5.36 -18.81
C ASP A 233 10.96 5.55 -17.40
N ASP A 234 12.27 5.81 -17.26
CA ASP A 234 12.88 6.11 -15.96
C ASP A 234 12.44 7.48 -15.43
N LYS A 235 12.16 8.46 -16.30
CA LYS A 235 11.54 9.73 -15.88
C LYS A 235 10.16 9.50 -15.27
N ILE A 236 9.32 8.66 -15.88
CA ILE A 236 8.02 8.28 -15.31
C ILE A 236 8.22 7.54 -13.99
N LYS A 237 9.18 6.61 -13.91
CA LYS A 237 9.46 5.88 -12.67
C LYS A 237 9.94 6.80 -11.55
N ALA A 238 10.77 7.80 -11.86
CA ALA A 238 11.21 8.83 -10.93
C ALA A 238 10.02 9.65 -10.40
N TRP A 239 9.03 9.95 -11.24
CA TRP A 239 7.79 10.59 -10.80
C TRP A 239 6.93 9.72 -9.90
N VAL A 240 6.78 8.43 -10.23
CA VAL A 240 6.06 7.50 -9.34
C VAL A 240 6.79 7.39 -7.98
N TRP A 241 8.12 7.38 -7.97
CA TRP A 241 8.91 7.40 -6.74
C TRP A 241 8.74 8.68 -5.95
N PHE A 242 8.68 9.84 -6.63
CA PHE A 242 8.37 11.12 -6.01
C PHE A 242 6.99 11.09 -5.33
N TRP A 243 5.96 10.60 -6.02
CA TRP A 243 4.61 10.51 -5.45
C TRP A 243 4.53 9.52 -4.28
N GLN A 244 5.27 8.42 -4.32
CA GLN A 244 5.41 7.50 -3.20
C GLN A 244 6.08 8.17 -2.01
N SER A 245 7.19 8.88 -2.24
CA SER A 245 7.92 9.62 -1.23
C SER A 245 7.05 10.69 -0.58
N LEU A 246 6.19 11.33 -1.36
CA LEU A 246 5.24 12.31 -0.84
C LEU A 246 4.09 11.64 -0.06
N ALA A 247 3.53 10.54 -0.56
CA ALA A 247 2.48 9.80 0.16
C ALA A 247 2.97 9.25 1.50
N LYS A 248 4.25 8.88 1.56
CA LYS A 248 4.94 8.47 2.78
C LYS A 248 4.94 9.57 3.85
N GLU A 249 5.17 10.81 3.45
CA GLU A 249 5.25 11.96 4.35
C GLU A 249 3.87 12.49 4.75
N GLU A 250 2.91 12.47 3.82
CA GLU A 250 1.56 12.96 4.08
C GLU A 250 0.76 11.94 4.90
N SER A 251 0.72 10.67 4.47
CA SER A 251 -0.27 9.69 4.94
C SER A 251 0.31 8.36 5.41
N SER A 252 1.63 8.18 5.40
CA SER A 252 2.26 6.85 5.47
C SER A 252 1.69 5.88 4.43
N CYS A 253 1.37 6.40 3.23
CA CYS A 253 0.75 5.68 2.12
C CYS A 253 -0.60 5.02 2.46
N ARG A 254 -1.40 5.64 3.31
CA ARG A 254 -2.75 5.17 3.65
C ARG A 254 -3.78 5.84 2.74
N LEU A 255 -4.49 5.01 1.97
CA LEU A 255 -5.48 5.47 0.99
C LEU A 255 -6.67 6.24 1.62
N SER A 256 -7.09 5.82 2.81
CA SER A 256 -8.17 6.44 3.56
C SER A 256 -7.66 6.86 4.94
N VAL A 257 -7.23 8.11 5.03
CA VAL A 257 -6.85 8.77 6.28
C VAL A 257 -7.35 10.21 6.24
N ARG A 258 -7.71 10.72 7.42
CA ARG A 258 -8.11 12.10 7.63
C ARG A 258 -6.88 12.93 7.98
N HIS A 259 -6.70 14.07 7.33
CA HIS A 259 -5.68 15.06 7.65
C HIS A 259 -6.34 16.22 8.36
N GLY A 260 -6.03 16.38 9.65
CA GLY A 260 -6.62 17.43 10.47
C GLY A 260 -6.19 18.83 10.04
N THR A 261 -7.00 19.82 10.40
CA THR A 261 -6.69 21.24 10.24
C THR A 261 -5.80 21.77 11.37
N THR A 262 -5.72 21.07 12.50
CA THR A 262 -4.96 21.49 13.69
C THR A 262 -4.16 20.34 14.29
N THR A 263 -3.08 20.66 14.99
CA THR A 263 -2.36 19.73 15.88
C THR A 263 -3.18 19.47 17.15
N ALA A 264 -2.75 18.48 17.95
CA ALA A 264 -3.28 18.27 19.31
C ALA A 264 -3.07 19.49 20.24
N SER A 265 -2.09 20.33 19.94
CA SER A 265 -1.81 21.58 20.66
C SER A 265 -2.58 22.80 20.12
N GLY A 266 -3.47 22.61 19.13
CA GLY A 266 -4.28 23.67 18.54
C GLY A 266 -3.58 24.50 17.45
N ALA A 267 -2.33 24.19 17.10
CA ALA A 267 -1.63 24.87 16.01
C ALA A 267 -2.27 24.52 14.67
N ILE A 268 -2.57 25.52 13.82
CA ILE A 268 -3.16 25.30 12.51
C ILE A 268 -2.14 24.62 11.59
N LEU A 269 -2.48 23.42 11.12
CA LEU A 269 -1.72 22.64 10.15
C LEU A 269 -2.10 23.02 8.73
N ASN A 270 -3.41 23.07 8.46
CA ASN A 270 -3.98 23.33 7.15
C ASN A 270 -5.27 24.14 7.32
N PRO A 271 -5.60 25.03 6.35
CA PRO A 271 -6.84 25.78 6.40
C PRO A 271 -8.08 24.89 6.23
N ARG A 272 -7.92 23.70 5.63
CA ARG A 272 -9.00 22.75 5.30
C ARG A 272 -8.59 21.32 5.64
N GLU A 273 -9.58 20.49 5.92
CA GLU A 273 -9.38 19.07 6.18
C GLU A 273 -8.98 18.35 4.88
N GLY A 274 -7.92 17.55 4.96
CA GLY A 274 -7.44 16.74 3.84
C GLY A 274 -7.83 15.26 3.95
N HIS A 275 -7.67 14.53 2.85
CA HIS A 275 -8.01 13.11 2.74
C HIS A 275 -6.97 12.33 1.92
N GLY A 276 -6.69 11.11 2.38
CA GLY A 276 -6.01 10.08 1.60
C GLY A 276 -4.50 10.28 1.44
N LEU A 277 -3.95 9.78 0.35
CA LEU A 277 -2.51 9.60 0.15
C LEU A 277 -1.73 10.89 0.19
N TRP A 278 -2.27 11.94 -0.44
CA TRP A 278 -1.60 13.22 -0.66
C TRP A 278 -2.36 14.40 -0.08
N ALA A 279 -3.13 14.14 1.00
CA ALA A 279 -3.85 15.15 1.77
C ALA A 279 -4.76 16.08 0.94
N LEU A 280 -5.38 15.56 -0.14
CA LEU A 280 -6.29 16.33 -0.99
C LEU A 280 -7.48 16.86 -0.20
N GLU A 281 -8.03 18.04 -0.51
CA GLU A 281 -9.15 18.59 0.24
C GLU A 281 -10.33 17.59 0.27
N LYS A 282 -10.82 17.27 1.47
CA LYS A 282 -11.90 16.29 1.64
C LYS A 282 -13.21 16.79 1.03
N ASP A 283 -13.52 18.06 1.24
CA ASP A 283 -14.72 18.70 0.72
C ASP A 283 -14.69 18.75 -0.81
N ARG A 284 -15.68 18.10 -1.43
CA ARG A 284 -15.85 18.06 -2.89
C ARG A 284 -15.98 19.45 -3.50
N ASN A 285 -16.66 20.38 -2.83
CA ASN A 285 -16.92 21.71 -3.38
C ASN A 285 -15.63 22.51 -3.50
N ILE A 286 -14.72 22.36 -2.54
CA ILE A 286 -13.41 23.04 -2.55
C ILE A 286 -12.52 22.47 -3.65
N ARG A 287 -12.44 21.14 -3.75
CA ARG A 287 -11.55 20.48 -4.71
C ARG A 287 -12.05 20.54 -6.15
N ARG A 288 -13.36 20.72 -6.39
CA ARG A 288 -13.92 20.90 -7.76
C ARG A 288 -13.28 22.09 -8.49
N ASP A 289 -12.90 23.14 -7.76
CA ASP A 289 -12.23 24.31 -8.33
C ASP A 289 -10.82 23.99 -8.85
N ARG A 290 -10.24 22.85 -8.47
CA ARG A 290 -8.97 22.33 -9.03
C ARG A 290 -9.19 21.71 -10.42
N GLY A 291 -10.43 21.39 -10.78
CA GLY A 291 -10.86 20.83 -12.06
C GLY A 291 -11.41 19.41 -11.94
N SER A 292 -11.96 18.90 -13.05
CA SER A 292 -12.70 17.64 -13.10
C SER A 292 -11.92 16.40 -12.66
N ALA A 293 -10.59 16.40 -12.77
CA ALA A 293 -9.74 15.32 -12.26
C ALA A 293 -9.87 15.13 -10.73
N CYS A 294 -10.34 16.15 -10.01
CA CYS A 294 -10.54 16.14 -8.57
C CYS A 294 -11.98 15.88 -8.15
N ASP A 295 -12.89 15.56 -9.09
CA ASP A 295 -14.31 15.34 -8.78
C ASP A 295 -14.56 14.11 -7.90
N ASN A 296 -13.71 13.09 -7.98
CA ASN A 296 -13.77 11.89 -7.15
C ASN A 296 -12.38 11.46 -6.67
N ILE A 297 -12.19 11.43 -5.35
CA ILE A 297 -10.94 11.05 -4.69
C ILE A 297 -11.09 9.84 -3.75
N SER A 298 -12.18 9.06 -3.90
CA SER A 298 -12.44 7.89 -3.03
C SER A 298 -11.50 6.70 -3.31
N SER A 299 -10.88 6.67 -4.49
CA SER A 299 -9.99 5.59 -4.93
C SER A 299 -8.56 6.09 -5.15
N PHE A 300 -7.62 5.14 -5.25
CA PHE A 300 -6.23 5.45 -5.61
C PHE A 300 -6.16 6.23 -6.92
N ALA A 301 -6.81 5.71 -7.97
CA ALA A 301 -6.79 6.33 -9.29
C ALA A 301 -7.37 7.75 -9.27
N GLY A 302 -8.45 7.97 -8.54
CA GLY A 302 -9.05 9.31 -8.37
C GLY A 302 -8.10 10.29 -7.67
N GLN A 303 -7.48 9.86 -6.56
CA GLN A 303 -6.48 10.67 -5.87
C GLN A 303 -5.25 10.93 -6.74
N ALA A 304 -4.75 9.92 -7.46
CA ALA A 304 -3.57 10.05 -8.30
C ALA A 304 -3.81 11.01 -9.46
N ARG A 305 -4.96 10.90 -10.14
CA ARG A 305 -5.37 11.83 -11.20
C ARG A 305 -5.46 13.25 -10.70
N CYS A 306 -6.13 13.48 -9.57
CA CYS A 306 -6.25 14.81 -8.99
C CYS A 306 -4.87 15.41 -8.63
N SER A 307 -4.02 14.66 -7.93
CA SER A 307 -2.68 15.11 -7.54
C SER A 307 -1.79 15.42 -8.75
N ILE A 308 -1.78 14.53 -9.75
CA ILE A 308 -1.05 14.76 -11.00
C ILE A 308 -1.59 16.02 -11.70
N ASP A 309 -2.90 16.19 -11.79
CA ASP A 309 -3.48 17.35 -12.46
C ASP A 309 -3.18 18.68 -11.72
N ILE A 310 -3.14 18.66 -10.38
CA ILE A 310 -2.73 19.82 -9.57
C ILE A 310 -1.27 20.18 -9.86
N MET A 311 -0.34 19.23 -9.75
CA MET A 311 1.09 19.47 -10.04
C MET A 311 1.31 19.95 -11.48
N PHE A 312 0.59 19.37 -12.43
CA PHE A 312 0.57 19.78 -13.83
C PHE A 312 0.15 21.25 -13.97
N LYS A 313 -1.01 21.63 -13.45
CA LYS A 313 -1.61 22.97 -13.63
C LYS A 313 -0.88 24.06 -12.87
N THR A 314 -0.48 23.80 -11.62
CA THR A 314 0.06 24.84 -10.74
C THR A 314 1.55 25.05 -10.92
N GLN A 315 2.29 24.05 -11.44
CA GLN A 315 3.75 24.11 -11.55
C GLN A 315 4.21 23.80 -12.98
N LEU A 316 4.09 22.55 -13.41
CA LEU A 316 4.85 22.06 -14.56
C LEU A 316 4.44 22.72 -15.89
N ARG A 317 3.14 22.96 -16.10
CA ARG A 317 2.61 23.62 -17.31
C ARG A 317 3.03 25.09 -17.40
N ARG A 318 3.42 25.70 -16.28
CA ARG A 318 3.90 27.10 -16.21
C ARG A 318 5.40 27.21 -16.47
N GLY A 319 6.09 26.10 -16.68
CA GLY A 319 7.55 26.05 -16.86
C GLY A 319 8.33 25.73 -15.57
N ASP A 320 7.70 25.82 -14.39
CA ASP A 320 8.33 25.50 -13.12
C ASP A 320 8.71 24.00 -13.02
N THR A 321 9.60 23.69 -12.08
CA THR A 321 9.90 22.32 -11.65
C THR A 321 9.07 21.97 -10.40
N ALA A 322 9.03 20.68 -10.03
CA ALA A 322 8.44 20.26 -8.77
C ALA A 322 9.10 20.92 -7.53
N SER A 323 10.37 21.30 -7.63
CA SER A 323 11.13 21.85 -6.51
C SER A 323 11.16 23.36 -6.42
N ASP A 324 10.83 24.11 -7.49
CA ASP A 324 11.13 25.55 -7.54
C ASP A 324 9.89 26.45 -7.73
N SER A 325 8.68 25.88 -7.74
CA SER A 325 7.46 26.71 -7.82
C SER A 325 7.10 27.41 -6.51
N ARG A 326 6.51 28.61 -6.63
CA ARG A 326 5.87 29.35 -5.53
C ARG A 326 4.42 28.90 -5.29
N LEU A 327 3.82 28.13 -6.20
CA LEU A 327 2.42 27.67 -6.16
C LEU A 327 2.31 26.20 -5.76
N LYS A 328 3.20 25.76 -4.85
CA LYS A 328 3.25 24.38 -4.36
C LYS A 328 2.00 24.07 -3.55
N TYR A 329 1.38 22.94 -3.86
CA TYR A 329 0.26 22.44 -3.09
C TYR A 329 0.74 21.74 -1.81
N TRP A 330 1.76 20.88 -1.92
CA TRP A 330 2.18 19.99 -0.83
C TRP A 330 3.26 20.59 0.06
N GLY A 331 2.97 20.65 1.37
CA GLY A 331 3.88 21.10 2.43
C GLY A 331 5.30 20.50 2.37
N PRO A 332 5.45 19.18 2.19
CA PRO A 332 6.76 18.53 2.14
C PRO A 332 7.63 18.91 0.94
N THR A 333 7.06 19.56 -0.09
CA THR A 333 7.82 20.02 -1.27
C THR A 333 8.43 21.41 -1.10
N TYR A 334 8.07 22.16 -0.05
CA TYR A 334 8.62 23.50 0.21
C TYR A 334 10.10 23.44 0.61
N ASN A 335 10.87 24.45 0.18
CA ASN A 335 12.35 24.46 0.27
C ASN A 335 12.92 24.31 1.69
N HIS A 336 12.18 24.74 2.72
CA HIS A 336 12.64 24.63 4.11
C HIS A 336 12.32 23.26 4.74
N ARG A 337 11.50 22.43 4.08
CA ARG A 337 11.07 21.11 4.57
C ARG A 337 11.54 19.96 3.71
N ASN A 338 11.73 20.19 2.41
CA ASN A 338 12.01 19.13 1.44
C ASN A 338 13.28 18.34 1.77
N ASP A 339 14.35 18.98 2.24
CA ASP A 339 15.62 18.33 2.63
C ASP A 339 15.45 17.35 3.79
N ARG A 340 14.46 17.59 4.66
CA ARG A 340 14.19 16.74 5.83
C ARG A 340 13.12 15.69 5.57
N GLN A 341 12.18 15.95 4.65
CA GLN A 341 11.01 15.09 4.42
C GLN A 341 11.16 14.26 3.15
N ILE A 342 11.13 14.88 1.97
CA ILE A 342 11.08 14.16 0.68
C ILE A 342 12.49 13.71 0.22
N MET A 343 13.50 14.57 0.35
CA MET A 343 14.84 14.32 -0.19
C MET A 343 15.51 13.04 0.34
N PRO A 344 15.38 12.66 1.63
CA PRO A 344 15.91 11.39 2.12
C PRO A 344 15.35 10.17 1.37
N HIS A 345 14.11 10.24 0.91
CA HIS A 345 13.50 9.20 0.08
C HIS A 345 13.93 9.31 -1.37
N MET A 346 13.97 10.53 -1.94
CA MET A 346 14.40 10.73 -3.33
C MET A 346 15.82 10.25 -3.58
N ARG A 347 16.75 10.49 -2.64
CA ARG A 347 18.15 10.02 -2.74
C ARG A 347 18.31 8.51 -2.80
N ARG A 348 17.26 7.74 -2.51
CA ARG A 348 17.26 6.28 -2.66
C ARG A 348 17.05 5.81 -4.09
N PHE A 349 16.45 6.65 -4.92
CA PHE A 349 16.31 6.39 -6.34
C PHE A 349 17.61 6.75 -7.02
N THR A 350 18.54 5.80 -7.08
CA THR A 350 19.94 6.05 -7.48
C THR A 350 20.08 6.57 -8.91
N ALA A 351 19.11 6.32 -9.78
CA ALA A 351 19.15 6.89 -11.12
C ALA A 351 19.10 8.44 -11.11
N CYS A 352 18.56 9.04 -10.04
CA CYS A 352 18.52 10.50 -9.86
C CYS A 352 19.79 11.10 -9.26
N PHE A 353 20.67 10.29 -8.63
CA PHE A 353 21.84 10.73 -7.86
C PHE A 353 23.00 9.74 -8.11
#